data_AF-A0A6N7PY05-F1
#
_entry.id   AF-A0A6N7PY05-F1
#
_cell.length_a   1.000
_cell.length_b   1.000
_cell.length_c   1.000
_cell.angle_alpha   90.00
_cell.angle_beta   90.00
_cell.angle_gamma   90.00
#
_symmetry.space_group_name_H-M   'P 1'
#
loop_
_entity.id
_entity.type
_entity.pdbx_description
1 polymer ?
#
loop_
_entity_poly.entity_id
_entity_poly.type
_entity_poly.pdbx_seq_one_letter_code
_entity_poly.pdbx_strand_id
1 'polypeptide(L)' 'MMKREYGTDSDAERLNHAEMRHRELDARLAELGRHAYLTPSEQLEMAELKKQKLKAKDEIHALRRGAS' A
#
# COMPACT_ATOMS: atom_id res chain seq x y z
N MET A 1 17.40 -29.59 -15.49
CA MET A 1 17.71 -28.84 -14.25
C MET A 1 16.79 -27.64 -14.14
N MET A 2 16.03 -27.59 -13.04
CA MET A 2 15.22 -26.51 -12.43
C MET A 2 14.82 -25.30 -13.30
N LYS A 3 13.58 -25.30 -13.80
CA LYS A 3 12.89 -24.08 -14.26
C LYS A 3 12.63 -23.19 -13.03
N ARG A 4 12.98 -21.91 -13.15
CA ARG A 4 12.73 -20.86 -12.14
C ARG A 4 11.22 -20.69 -11.95
N GLU A 5 10.62 -21.37 -10.97
CA GLU A 5 9.21 -21.16 -10.57
C GLU A 5 9.07 -20.12 -9.44
N TYR A 6 10.17 -19.49 -9.03
CA TYR A 6 10.20 -18.50 -7.93
C TYR A 6 9.77 -17.08 -8.32
N GLY A 7 9.44 -16.82 -9.59
CA GLY A 7 9.20 -15.45 -10.08
C GLY A 7 7.76 -14.97 -9.90
N THR A 8 6.77 -15.84 -10.12
CA THR A 8 5.36 -15.41 -10.23
C THR A 8 4.60 -15.52 -8.93
N ASP A 9 4.89 -16.54 -8.12
CA ASP A 9 4.23 -16.75 -6.83
C ASP A 9 4.62 -15.63 -5.84
N SER A 10 5.91 -15.31 -5.78
CA SER A 10 6.43 -14.22 -4.94
C SER A 10 5.94 -12.84 -5.38
N ASP A 11 5.76 -12.59 -6.68
CA ASP A 11 5.22 -11.31 -7.14
C ASP A 11 3.72 -11.19 -6.87
N ALA A 12 2.96 -12.29 -6.93
CA ALA A 12 1.56 -12.33 -6.51
C ALA A 12 1.41 -12.11 -4.99
N GLU A 13 2.26 -12.73 -4.16
CA GLU A 13 2.29 -12.48 -2.71
C GLU A 13 2.64 -11.02 -2.39
N ARG A 14 3.65 -10.46 -3.06
CA ARG A 14 4.04 -9.05 -2.90
C ARG A 14 2.93 -8.10 -3.33
N LEU A 15 2.22 -8.42 -4.41
CA LEU A 15 1.08 -7.64 -4.87
C LEU A 15 -0.04 -7.67 -3.84
N ASN A 16 -0.39 -8.85 -3.33
CA ASN A 16 -1.40 -9.00 -2.29
C ASN A 16 -1.03 -8.19 -1.03
N HIS A 17 0.22 -8.29 -0.57
CA HIS A 17 0.70 -7.52 0.59
C HIS A 17 0.68 -6.00 0.34
N ALA A 18 1.04 -5.54 -0.86
CA ALA A 18 0.96 -4.12 -1.22
C ALA A 18 -0.49 -3.63 -1.29
N GLU A 19 -1.42 -4.43 -1.81
CA GLU A 19 -2.86 -4.13 -1.84
C GLU A 19 -3.48 -4.10 -0.45
N MET A 20 -3.11 -5.04 0.42
CA MET A 20 -3.58 -5.08 1.81
C MET A 20 -3.12 -3.84 2.57
N ARG A 21 -1.82 -3.50 2.51
CA ARG A 21 -1.30 -2.26 3.09
C ARG A 21 -1.99 -1.01 2.53
N HIS A 22 -2.21 -0.94 1.22
CA HIS A 22 -2.92 0.19 0.62
C HIS A 22 -4.33 0.33 1.20
N ARG A 23 -5.07 -0.76 1.40
CA ARG A 23 -6.42 -0.76 1.99
C ARG A 23 -6.40 -0.35 3.47
N GLU A 24 -5.45 -0.85 4.25
CA GLU A 24 -5.29 -0.47 5.66
C GLU A 24 -5.00 1.02 5.83
N LEU A 25 -4.08 1.55 5.02
CA LEU A 25 -3.75 2.97 5.00
C LEU A 25 -4.96 3.82 4.61
N ASP A 26 -5.78 3.36 3.67
CA ASP A 26 -7.00 4.06 3.29
C ASP A 26 -8.07 4.04 4.40
N ALA A 27 -8.21 2.91 5.09
CA ALA A 27 -9.12 2.79 6.22
C ALA A 27 -8.73 3.75 7.36
N ARG A 28 -7.43 3.85 7.67
CA ARG A 28 -6.92 4.77 8.69
C ARG A 28 -7.08 6.24 8.27
N LEU A 29 -6.84 6.57 7.01
CA LEU A 29 -7.11 7.91 6.47
C LEU A 29 -8.59 8.26 6.53
N ALA A 30 -9.49 7.32 6.25
CA ALA A 30 -10.92 7.52 6.34
C ALA A 30 -11.36 7.70 7.80
N GLU A 31 -10.79 6.96 8.74
CA GLU A 31 -11.01 7.16 10.17
C GLU A 31 -10.60 8.57 10.60
N LEU A 32 -9.39 9.00 10.24
CA LEU A 32 -8.91 10.34 10.55
C LEU A 32 -9.78 11.42 9.91
N GLY A 33 -10.22 11.20 8.67
CA GLY A 33 -11.11 12.12 7.95
C GLY A 33 -12.50 12.29 8.55
N ARG A 34 -12.92 11.42 9.48
CA ARG A 34 -14.18 11.58 10.23
C ARG A 34 -14.06 12.55 11.40
N HIS A 35 -12.85 12.87 11.86
CA HIS A 35 -12.68 13.86 12.91
C HIS A 35 -12.93 15.26 12.35
N ALA A 36 -13.81 16.03 13.01
CA ALA A 36 -14.12 17.41 12.61
C ALA A 36 -12.88 18.33 12.66
N TYR A 37 -11.95 18.03 13.57
CA TYR A 37 -10.67 18.69 13.71
C TYR A 37 -9.62 17.66 14.06
N LEU A 38 -8.41 17.85 13.53
CA LEU A 38 -7.28 16.97 13.78
C LEU A 38 -6.27 17.68 14.66
N THR A 39 -5.81 16.96 15.67
CA THR A 39 -4.66 17.35 16.48
C THR A 39 -3.39 17.45 15.61
N PRO A 40 -2.37 18.22 16.03
CA PRO A 40 -1.11 18.31 15.29
C PRO A 40 -0.48 16.93 15.03
N SER A 41 -0.58 16.00 15.98
CA SER A 41 -0.14 14.61 15.82
C SER A 41 -0.90 13.87 14.73
N GLU A 42 -2.23 14.00 14.67
CA GLU A 42 -3.05 13.34 13.65
C GLU A 42 -2.85 13.96 12.26
N GLN A 43 -2.53 15.26 12.18
CA GLN A 43 -2.18 15.90 10.91
C GLN A 43 -0.86 15.34 10.35
N LEU A 44 0.14 15.16 11.22
CA LEU A 44 1.40 14.50 10.87
C LEU A 44 1.18 13.04 10.46
N GLU A 45 0.37 12.31 11.23
CA GLU A 45 -0.02 10.93 10.93
C GLU A 45 -0.69 10.86 9.55
N MET A 46 -1.65 11.73 9.26
CA MET A 46 -2.33 11.76 7.96
C MET A 46 -1.36 12.05 6.81
N ALA A 47 -0.43 12.98 7.00
CA ALA A 47 0.58 13.29 5.98
C ALA A 47 1.48 12.08 5.71
N GLU A 48 1.86 11.35 6.75
CA GLU A 48 2.67 10.14 6.64
C GLU A 48 1.90 8.98 6.01
N LEU A 49 0.65 8.75 6.42
CA LEU A 49 -0.25 7.75 5.84
C LEU A 49 -0.47 7.99 4.35
N LYS A 50 -0.63 9.25 3.92
CA LYS A 50 -0.74 9.60 2.48
C LYS A 50 0.52 9.23 1.71
N LYS A 51 1.71 9.48 2.26
CA LYS A 51 2.98 9.08 1.63
C LYS A 51 3.09 7.57 1.52
N GLN A 52 2.76 6.85 2.59
CA GLN A 52 2.78 5.39 2.59
C GLN A 52 1.77 4.81 1.60
N LYS A 53 0.58 5.40 1.49
CA LYS A 53 -0.45 4.98 0.53
C LYS A 53 0.04 5.18 -0.90
N LEU A 54 0.69 6.31 -1.18
CA LEU A 54 1.29 6.56 -2.50
C LEU A 54 2.36 5.52 -2.84
N LYS A 55 3.27 5.22 -1.90
CA LYS A 55 4.29 4.16 -2.09
C LYS A 55 3.68 2.80 -2.35
N ALA A 56 2.65 2.40 -1.59
CA ALA A 56 1.96 1.13 -1.78
C ALA A 56 1.27 1.07 -3.15
N LYS A 57 0.64 2.18 -3.58
CA LYS A 57 0.05 2.30 -4.91
C LYS A 57 1.09 2.17 -6.02
N ASP A 58 2.24 2.82 -5.87
CA ASP A 58 3.34 2.74 -6.84
C ASP A 58 3.90 1.31 -6.94
N GLU A 59 4.02 0.61 -5.81
CA GLU A 59 4.44 -0.80 -5.75
C GLU A 59 3.42 -1.71 -6.45
N ILE A 60 2.12 -1.52 -6.22
CA ILE A 60 1.04 -2.24 -6.92
C ILE A 60 1.16 -2.01 -8.44
N HIS A 61 1.35 -0.76 -8.87
CA HIS A 61 1.50 -0.46 -10.30
C HIS A 61 2.77 -1.07 -10.90
N ALA A 62 3.88 -1.07 -10.17
CA ALA A 62 5.13 -1.67 -10.62
C ALA A 62 4.98 -3.19 -10.80
N LEU A 63 4.40 -3.88 -9.80
CA LEU A 63 4.17 -5.33 -9.84
C LEU A 63 3.19 -5.71 -10.95
N ARG A 64 2.10 -4.95 -11.14
CA ARG A 64 1.14 -5.19 -12.22
C ARG A 64 1.73 -5.01 -13.62
N ARG A 65 2.67 -4.06 -13.80
CA ARG A 65 3.38 -3.86 -15.07
C ARG A 65 4.44 -4.94 -15.34
N GLY A 66 5.07 -5.47 -14.29
CA GLY A 66 6.08 -6.53 -14.41
C GLY A 66 5.50 -7.93 -14.64
N ALA A 67 4.21 -8.12 -14.36
CA ALA A 67 3.49 -9.38 -14.57
C ALA A 67 2.89 -9.55 -15.98
N SER A 68 3.19 -8.66 -16.93
CA SER A 68 2.73 -8.70 -18.34
C SER A 68 3.80 -9.27 -19.28
#